data_AF-A0A521LJH2-F1
#
_entry.id   AF-A0A521LJH2-F1
#
_cell.length_a   1.000
_cell.length_b   1.000
_cell.length_c   1.000
_cell.angle_alpha   90.00
_cell.angle_beta   90.00
_cell.angle_gamma   90.00
#
_symmetry.space_group_name_H-M   'P 1'
#
loop_
_entity.id
_entity.type
_entity.pdbx_description
1 polymer ?
#
loop_
_entity_poly.entity_id
_entity_poly.type
_entity_poly.pdbx_seq_one_letter_code
_entity_poly.pdbx_strand_id
1 'polypeptide(L)' 'MENFVHGNGQAALNVCGCGRLHFTYGPITLHFEREEFTRFACEVGRLATHLQHVVAGREPVLMPGQNGTVCH' A
#
# COMPACT_ATOMS: atom_id res chain seq x y z
N MET A 1 15.59 17.67 12.69
CA MET A 1 14.22 18.23 12.64
C MET A 1 13.38 17.26 11.83
N GLU A 2 12.66 16.38 12.51
CA GLU A 2 11.71 15.47 11.86
C GLU A 2 10.44 16.26 11.59
N ASN A 3 10.15 16.52 10.31
CA ASN A 3 8.92 17.16 9.91
C ASN A 3 7.79 16.13 10.02
N PHE A 4 7.17 16.02 11.20
CA PHE A 4 5.92 15.30 11.35
C PHE A 4 4.84 16.06 10.58
N VAL A 5 4.59 15.63 9.34
CA VAL A 5 3.49 16.16 8.58
C VAL A 5 2.21 15.54 9.14
N HIS A 6 1.53 16.32 10.00
CA HIS A 6 0.17 16.05 10.44
C HIS A 6 -0.82 16.26 9.29
N GLY A 7 -0.73 15.44 8.27
CA GLY A 7 -1.86 15.19 7.39
C GLY A 7 -2.93 14.46 8.19
N ASN A 8 -4.19 14.80 8.00
CA ASN A 8 -5.32 14.37 8.84
C ASN A 8 -5.64 12.85 8.77
N GLY A 9 -4.66 11.98 8.47
CA GLY A 9 -4.77 10.53 8.32
C GLY A 9 -5.68 10.07 7.18
N GLN A 10 -6.42 10.99 6.57
CA GLN A 10 -7.45 10.68 5.60
C GLN A 10 -6.82 10.43 4.23
N ALA A 11 -6.85 9.17 3.81
CA ALA A 11 -6.52 8.80 2.44
C ALA A 11 -7.64 9.26 1.50
N ALA A 12 -7.25 9.85 0.36
CA ALA A 12 -8.18 10.24 -0.69
C ALA A 12 -7.73 9.69 -2.04
N LEU A 13 -8.68 9.14 -2.80
CA LEU A 13 -8.48 8.68 -4.17
C LEU A 13 -9.38 9.49 -5.09
N ASN A 14 -8.78 10.25 -6.01
CA ASN A 14 -9.51 11.16 -6.91
C ASN A 14 -9.12 10.92 -8.36
N VAL A 15 -10.07 11.13 -9.28
CA VAL A 15 -9.80 11.21 -10.72
C VAL A 15 -9.59 12.68 -11.08
N CYS A 16 -8.44 13.00 -11.67
CA CYS A 16 -8.10 14.35 -12.10
C CYS A 16 -8.72 14.66 -13.47
N GLY A 17 -9.04 15.93 -13.74
CA GLY A 17 -9.52 16.39 -15.04
C GLY A 17 -8.55 16.13 -16.20
N CYS A 18 -7.27 15.85 -15.90
CA CYS A 18 -6.29 15.38 -16.88
C CYS A 18 -6.36 13.87 -17.20
N GLY A 19 -7.33 13.15 -16.63
CA GLY A 19 -7.56 11.71 -16.87
C GLY A 19 -6.73 10.77 -15.99
N ARG A 20 -5.89 11.30 -15.10
CA ARG A 20 -5.03 10.53 -14.18
C ARG A 20 -5.69 10.26 -12.83
N LEU A 21 -5.21 9.25 -12.11
CA LEU A 21 -5.65 8.95 -10.74
C LEU A 21 -4.64 9.45 -9.73
N HIS A 22 -5.12 10.17 -8.71
CA HIS A 22 -4.28 10.68 -7.63
C HIS A 22 -4.68 10.03 -6.31
N PHE A 23 -3.72 9.40 -5.64
CA PHE A 23 -3.87 8.91 -4.28
C PHE A 23 -3.09 9.83 -3.34
N THR A 24 -3.78 10.42 -2.35
CA THR A 24 -3.16 11.31 -1.38
C THR A 24 -3.24 10.73 0.02
N TYR A 25 -2.12 10.71 0.73
CA TYR A 25 -2.03 10.35 2.14
C TYR A 25 -1.12 11.36 2.85
N GLY A 26 -1.74 12.27 3.59
CA GLY A 26 -1.06 13.39 4.24
C GLY A 26 -0.30 14.28 3.25
N PRO A 27 1.02 14.46 3.37
CA PRO A 27 1.80 15.29 2.44
C PRO A 27 2.13 14.59 1.13
N ILE A 28 1.88 13.28 1.03
CA ILE A 28 2.29 12.46 -0.11
C ILE A 28 1.11 12.36 -1.07
N THR A 29 1.34 12.74 -2.32
CA THR A 29 0.43 12.47 -3.43
C THR A 29 1.14 11.61 -4.46
N LEU A 30 0.58 10.43 -4.73
CA LEU A 30 0.99 9.54 -5.81
C LEU A 30 0.12 9.83 -7.03
N HIS A 31 0.77 10.00 -8.17
CA HIS A 31 0.12 10.23 -9.45
C HIS A 31 0.25 8.97 -10.29
N PHE A 32 -0.86 8.52 -10.87
CA PHE A 32 -0.89 7.32 -11.68
C PHE A 32 -1.54 7.60 -13.03
N GLU A 33 -0.94 7.04 -14.08
CA GLU A 33 -1.71 6.65 -15.26
C GLU A 33 -2.64 5.47 -14.92
N ARG A 34 -3.61 5.18 -15.81
CA ARG A 34 -4.64 4.16 -15.57
C ARG A 34 -4.02 2.77 -15.35
N GLU A 35 -3.07 2.41 -16.20
CA GLU A 35 -2.40 1.10 -16.18
C GLU A 35 -1.53 0.96 -14.93
N GLU A 36 -0.84 2.03 -14.54
CA GLU A 36 -0.02 2.10 -13.33
C GLU A 36 -0.89 1.94 -12.07
N PHE A 37 -2.02 2.65 -12.01
CA PHE A 37 -2.97 2.55 -10.91
C PHE A 37 -3.50 1.11 -10.77
N THR A 38 -3.84 0.49 -11.89
CA THR A 38 -4.37 -0.89 -11.90
C THR A 38 -3.36 -1.87 -11.32
N ARG A 39 -2.08 -1.78 -11.73
CA ARG A 39 -1.01 -2.62 -11.20
C ARG A 39 -0.80 -2.37 -9.70
N PHE A 40 -0.76 -1.10 -9.29
CA PHE A 40 -0.63 -0.72 -7.88
C PHE A 40 -1.77 -1.31 -7.03
N ALA A 41 -3.02 -1.16 -7.47
CA ALA A 41 -4.19 -1.67 -6.76
C ALA A 41 -4.18 -3.20 -6.63
N CYS A 42 -3.74 -3.92 -7.67
CA CYS A 42 -3.59 -5.38 -7.62
C CYS A 42 -2.56 -5.81 -6.56
N GLU A 43 -1.39 -5.19 -6.53
CA GLU A 43 -0.34 -5.54 -5.56
C GLU A 43 -0.75 -5.19 -4.12
N VAL A 44 -1.39 -4.03 -3.91
CA VAL A 44 -1.97 -3.68 -2.61
C VAL A 44 -3.05 -4.69 -2.17
N GLY A 45 -3.91 -5.14 -3.09
CA GLY A 45 -4.91 -6.16 -2.81
C GLY A 45 -4.30 -7.50 -2.39
N ARG A 46 -3.22 -7.94 -3.08
CA ARG A 46 -2.47 -9.15 -2.72
C ARG A 46 -1.84 -9.02 -1.34
N LEU A 47 -1.23 -7.87 -1.04
CA LEU A 47 -0.66 -7.59 0.26
C LEU A 47 -1.72 -7.58 1.36
N ALA A 48 -2.86 -6.93 1.14
CA ALA A 48 -3.97 -6.89 2.10
C ALA A 48 -4.50 -8.29 2.41
N THR A 49 -4.62 -9.15 1.38
CA THR A 49 -5.01 -10.55 1.55
C THR A 49 -4.00 -11.29 2.42
N HIS A 50 -2.70 -11.14 2.13
CA HIS A 50 -1.65 -11.75 2.93
C HIS A 50 -1.69 -11.30 4.40
N LEU A 51 -1.85 -10.00 4.65
CA LEU A 51 -1.96 -9.45 6.00
C LEU A 51 -3.19 -9.98 6.74
N GLN A 52 -4.34 -10.15 6.06
CA GLN A 52 -5.53 -10.75 6.66
C GLN A 52 -5.29 -12.19 7.12
N HIS A 53 -4.52 -12.98 6.37
CA HIS A 53 -4.15 -14.34 6.79
C HIS A 53 -3.28 -14.34 8.05
N VAL A 54 -2.28 -13.46 8.12
CA VAL A 54 -1.40 -13.31 9.28
C VAL A 54 -2.19 -12.85 10.52
N VAL A 55 -3.04 -11.84 10.38
CA VAL A 55 -3.85 -11.30 11.50
C VAL A 55 -4.91 -12.30 11.98
N ALA A 56 -5.46 -13.12 11.09
CA ALA A 56 -6.46 -14.13 11.44
C ALA A 56 -5.88 -15.35 12.19
N GLY A 57 -4.58 -15.37 12.53
CA GLY A 57 -3.94 -16.49 13.20
C GLY A 57 -3.98 -17.80 12.40
N ARG A 58 -4.36 -17.73 11.12
CA ARG A 58 -4.14 -18.80 10.16
C ARG A 58 -2.70 -18.66 9.73
N GLU A 59 -1.80 -19.23 10.53
CA GLU A 59 -0.45 -19.53 10.08
C GLU A 59 -0.55 -20.09 8.67
N PRO A 60 -0.03 -19.41 7.62
CA PRO A 60 0.19 -20.09 6.37
C PRO A 60 1.09 -21.25 6.75
N VAL A 61 0.64 -22.49 6.51
CA VAL A 61 1.39 -23.70 6.82
C VAL A 61 2.81 -23.48 6.33
N LEU A 62 3.72 -23.20 7.28
CA LEU A 62 5.12 -22.95 7.05
C LEU A 62 5.69 -24.27 6.54
N MET A 63 5.73 -24.41 5.22
CA MET A 63 6.73 -25.28 4.63
C MET A 63 8.10 -24.64 4.95
N PRO A 64 9.02 -25.39 5.59
CA PRO A 64 10.26 -24.82 6.06
C PRO A 64 11.15 -24.44 4.87
N GLY A 65 11.42 -23.14 4.73
CA GLY A 65 12.25 -22.57 3.67
C GLY A 65 12.88 -21.25 4.08
N GLN A 66 13.85 -21.35 4.99
CA GLN A 66 14.97 -20.44 5.29
C GLN A 66 15.08 -19.12 4.48
N ASN A 67 14.94 -17.96 5.14
CA ASN A 67 16.06 -17.11 5.56
C ASN A 67 15.59 -15.67 5.80
N GLY A 68 15.96 -15.16 6.99
CA GLY A 68 15.57 -13.83 7.46
C GLY A 68 16.18 -12.69 6.63
N THR A 69 15.44 -11.59 6.58
CA THR A 69 16.01 -10.27 6.29
C THR A 69 15.49 -9.28 7.31
N VAL A 70 16.42 -8.79 8.12
CA VAL A 70 16.27 -7.61 8.99
C VAL A 70 16.12 -6.39 8.09
N CYS A 71 15.15 -5.52 8.38
CA CYS A 71 15.08 -4.20 7.75
C CYS A 71 16.01 -3.24 8.51
N HIS A 72 16.95 -2.63 7.79
CA HIS A 72 17.72 -1.47 8.24
C HIS A 72 16.92 -0.18 8.06
#